data_AF-A0A2J8AHA3-F1
#
_entry.id   AF-A0A2J8AHA3-F1
#
_cell.length_a   1.000
_cell.length_b   1.000
_cell.length_c   1.000
_cell.angle_alpha   90.00
_cell.angle_beta   90.00
_cell.angle_gamma   90.00
#
_symmetry.space_group_name_H-M   'P 1'
#
loop_
_entity.id
_entity.type
_entity.pdbx_description
1 polymer ?
#
loop_
_entity_poly.entity_id
_entity_poly.type
_entity_poly.pdbx_seq_one_letter_code
_entity_poly.pdbx_strand_id
1 'polypeptide(L)'
;FLKRKAECEKSANCEMAGWTRLLHSGQSDDLMDELPTVVVDPLPQSMVEHSWYVVLNRPYAFVQWTQKVNIPEKYVLMSEPDHVFLRPMPNFMRGNAPAAFPFFYIEPAKAENVHITKKFTGPINQKQLEEIAPVGNSPTFMTFDDMKKVMPVWMNISIAVFKDKEANSVWGWVQEMYGFTIACWLSGIKHVDLFLHMMAQPPWDQDMKMANGKPFYILHYTYGMDYKLSGEFTPGKFGEWRFDKRTYGSKPPPRHLGEPPKPMHNDLVRALINSINEATAALPCWEQYAESGRVSYDCDDMKTLKDPRFKKDGKAIV
;
A
#
# COMPACT_ATOMS: atom_id res chain seq x y z
N PHE A 1 2.72 -2.36 -11.98
CA PHE A 1 1.50 -1.76 -12.55
C PHE A 1 1.38 -1.99 -14.06
N LEU A 2 2.27 -1.42 -14.88
CA LEU A 2 2.19 -1.44 -16.36
C LEU A 2 1.94 -2.82 -16.98
N LYS A 3 2.64 -3.86 -16.52
CA LYS A 3 2.44 -5.25 -16.95
C LYS A 3 0.96 -5.70 -16.82
N ARG A 4 0.35 -5.41 -15.67
CA ARG A 4 -1.03 -5.79 -15.36
C ARG A 4 -2.04 -4.90 -16.07
N LYS A 5 -1.71 -3.63 -16.29
CA LYS A 5 -2.50 -2.71 -17.12
C LYS A 5 -2.56 -3.17 -18.58
N ALA A 6 -1.43 -3.55 -19.17
CA ALA A 6 -1.38 -4.08 -20.54
C ALA A 6 -2.13 -5.42 -20.69
N GLU A 7 -2.15 -6.26 -19.64
CA GLU A 7 -3.00 -7.46 -19.60
C GLU A 7 -4.49 -7.10 -19.51
N CYS A 8 -4.82 -6.11 -18.68
CA CYS A 8 -6.18 -5.60 -18.53
C CYS A 8 -6.73 -5.07 -19.85
N GLU A 9 -5.96 -4.25 -20.58
CA GLU A 9 -6.39 -3.61 -21.84
C GLU A 9 -6.66 -4.60 -22.98
N LYS A 10 -6.19 -5.85 -22.88
CA LYS A 10 -6.56 -6.93 -23.80
C LYS A 10 -7.96 -7.48 -23.52
N SER A 11 -8.57 -7.14 -22.40
CA SER A 11 -9.95 -7.46 -22.02
C SER A 11 -10.89 -6.32 -22.41
N ALA A 12 -12.12 -6.67 -22.81
CA ALA A 12 -13.15 -5.70 -23.17
C ALA A 12 -13.60 -4.79 -22.01
N ASN A 13 -13.38 -5.20 -20.76
CA ASN A 13 -13.87 -4.52 -19.56
C ASN A 13 -12.73 -4.00 -18.68
N CYS A 14 -11.67 -3.47 -19.28
CA CYS A 14 -10.57 -2.92 -18.50
C CYS A 14 -10.95 -1.60 -17.81
N GLU A 15 -10.97 -1.59 -16.48
CA GLU A 15 -11.22 -0.39 -15.68
C GLU A 15 -9.97 0.12 -14.95
N MET A 16 -8.80 -0.52 -15.13
CA MET A 16 -7.54 0.04 -14.64
C MET A 16 -7.23 1.32 -15.43
N ALA A 17 -6.98 2.42 -14.74
CA ALA A 17 -6.72 3.73 -15.33
C ALA A 17 -5.26 4.16 -15.13
N GLY A 18 -5.02 5.34 -14.56
CA GLY A 18 -3.67 5.82 -14.21
C GLY A 18 -3.12 5.24 -12.91
N TRP A 19 -1.82 5.46 -12.71
CA TRP A 19 -1.11 5.21 -11.45
C TRP A 19 -0.35 6.46 -11.06
N THR A 20 -0.35 6.83 -9.78
CA THR A 20 0.40 7.97 -9.29
C THR A 20 1.00 7.65 -7.94
N ARG A 21 2.30 7.87 -7.81
CA ARG A 21 3.02 7.83 -6.54
C ARG A 21 2.80 9.15 -5.81
N LEU A 22 2.41 9.08 -4.56
CA LEU A 22 2.29 10.25 -3.68
C LEU A 22 3.53 10.37 -2.81
N LEU A 23 4.46 11.26 -3.19
CA LEU A 23 5.72 11.46 -2.49
C LEU A 23 5.60 12.61 -1.50
N HIS A 24 5.58 12.29 -0.20
CA HIS A 24 5.37 13.27 0.87
C HIS A 24 6.67 13.69 1.59
N SER A 25 7.77 13.78 0.84
CA SER A 25 9.07 14.26 1.31
C SER A 25 9.21 15.79 1.22
N GLY A 26 8.31 16.47 0.51
CA GLY A 26 8.43 17.88 0.14
C GLY A 26 9.46 18.17 -0.95
N GLN A 27 10.16 17.15 -1.47
CA GLN A 27 11.22 17.30 -2.46
C GLN A 27 11.15 16.20 -3.51
N SER A 28 11.51 16.52 -4.75
CA SER A 28 11.66 15.54 -5.81
C SER A 28 12.72 14.48 -5.47
N ASP A 29 12.53 13.26 -5.95
CA ASP A 29 13.55 12.21 -5.93
C ASP A 29 13.87 11.74 -7.36
N ASP A 30 14.83 10.82 -7.46
CA ASP A 30 15.35 10.27 -8.71
C ASP A 30 14.46 9.20 -9.34
N LEU A 31 13.36 8.78 -8.68
CA LEU A 31 12.36 7.87 -9.22
C LEU A 31 11.22 8.60 -9.95
N MET A 32 11.17 9.93 -9.86
CA MET A 32 10.13 10.72 -10.54
C MET A 32 10.22 10.65 -12.07
N ASP A 33 11.40 10.34 -12.61
CA ASP A 33 11.60 10.13 -14.05
C ASP A 33 11.03 8.77 -14.51
N GLU A 34 10.77 7.84 -13.59
CA GLU A 34 10.26 6.51 -13.90
C GLU A 34 8.80 6.29 -13.46
N LEU A 35 8.37 7.01 -12.41
CA LEU A 35 7.06 6.85 -11.78
C LEU A 35 6.31 8.18 -11.80
N PRO A 36 5.12 8.25 -12.43
CA PRO A 36 4.26 9.43 -12.31
C PRO A 36 4.06 9.77 -10.83
N THR A 37 4.50 10.95 -10.43
CA THR A 37 4.62 11.33 -9.02
C THR A 37 4.01 12.69 -8.76
N VAL A 38 3.27 12.82 -7.66
CA VAL A 38 2.88 14.11 -7.07
C VAL A 38 3.69 14.33 -5.81
N VAL A 39 4.45 15.42 -5.77
CA VAL A 39 5.22 15.83 -4.58
C VAL A 39 4.35 16.70 -3.69
N VAL A 40 4.31 16.33 -2.42
CA VAL A 40 3.59 17.02 -1.36
C VAL A 40 4.48 17.16 -0.13
N ASP A 41 4.19 18.14 0.70
CA ASP A 41 4.99 18.40 1.89
C ASP A 41 4.71 17.36 2.98
N PRO A 42 5.69 16.99 3.82
CA PRO A 42 5.43 16.25 5.03
C PRO A 42 4.55 17.09 5.98
N LEU A 43 3.89 16.43 6.92
CA LEU A 43 3.17 17.11 7.99
C LEU A 43 4.15 18.03 8.74
N PRO A 44 3.86 19.33 8.93
CA PRO A 44 4.76 20.21 9.64
C PRO A 44 4.97 19.75 11.10
N GLN A 45 6.22 19.65 11.55
CA GLN A 45 6.55 19.30 12.94
C GLN A 45 5.99 20.33 13.95
N SER A 46 5.71 21.57 13.49
CA SER A 46 5.06 22.60 14.29
C SER A 46 3.58 22.32 14.60
N MET A 47 2.91 21.47 13.83
CA MET A 47 1.52 21.06 14.13
C MET A 47 1.45 19.97 15.19
N VAL A 48 2.39 19.03 15.11
CA VAL A 48 2.55 17.92 16.04
C VAL A 48 3.94 17.32 15.86
N GLU A 49 4.68 17.12 16.94
CA GLU A 49 5.96 16.43 16.91
C GLU A 49 5.72 14.93 16.69
N HIS A 50 6.15 14.40 15.54
CA HIS A 50 5.83 13.03 15.13
C HIS A 50 7.00 12.31 14.45
N SER A 51 8.23 12.75 14.75
CA SER A 51 9.47 12.18 14.16
C SER A 51 9.59 10.66 14.32
N TRP A 52 8.97 10.08 15.36
CA TRP A 52 8.96 8.64 15.60
C TRP A 52 7.83 7.88 14.87
N TYR A 53 6.85 8.59 14.31
CA TYR A 53 5.68 8.03 13.64
C TYR A 53 5.46 8.65 12.26
N VAL A 54 6.29 8.22 11.30
CA VAL A 54 6.27 8.70 9.92
C VAL A 54 4.91 8.53 9.22
N VAL A 55 4.11 7.56 9.65
CA VAL A 55 2.78 7.25 9.10
C VAL A 55 1.83 8.45 9.20
N LEU A 56 2.03 9.35 10.17
CA LEU A 56 1.20 10.56 10.34
C LEU A 56 1.33 11.56 9.18
N ASN A 57 2.34 11.43 8.32
CA ASN A 57 2.46 12.21 7.09
C ASN A 57 1.41 11.83 6.04
N ARG A 58 0.95 10.58 6.05
CA ARG A 58 0.08 10.02 5.00
C ARG A 58 -1.27 10.74 4.88
N PRO A 59 -2.03 11.01 5.96
CA PRO A 59 -3.28 11.76 5.86
C PRO A 59 -3.09 13.15 5.24
N TYR A 60 -2.04 13.87 5.65
CA TYR A 60 -1.74 15.22 5.12
C TYR A 60 -1.33 15.18 3.65
N ALA A 61 -0.58 14.15 3.25
CA ALA A 61 -0.22 13.93 1.86
C ALA A 61 -1.47 13.81 0.98
N PHE A 62 -2.47 13.05 1.40
CA PHE A 62 -3.71 12.88 0.66
C PHE A 62 -4.61 14.13 0.68
N VAL A 63 -4.61 14.92 1.77
CA VAL A 63 -5.24 16.25 1.77
C VAL A 63 -4.65 17.10 0.65
N GLN A 64 -3.32 17.23 0.58
CA GLN A 64 -2.68 18.00 -0.48
C GLN A 64 -2.94 17.42 -1.87
N TRP A 65 -2.90 16.10 -2.03
CA TRP A 65 -3.15 15.45 -3.31
C TRP A 65 -4.55 15.77 -3.85
N THR A 66 -5.59 15.60 -3.03
CA THR A 66 -6.98 15.91 -3.41
C THR A 66 -7.23 17.38 -3.77
N GLN A 67 -6.37 18.29 -3.30
CA GLN A 67 -6.40 19.73 -3.63
C GLN A 67 -5.58 20.08 -4.88
N LYS A 68 -4.52 19.32 -5.17
CA LYS A 68 -3.58 19.57 -6.27
C LYS A 68 -4.02 18.95 -7.59
N VAL A 69 -4.76 17.83 -7.56
CA VAL A 69 -5.09 17.08 -8.78
C VAL A 69 -6.55 17.21 -9.19
N ASN A 70 -6.76 17.12 -10.50
CA ASN A 70 -8.07 16.86 -11.08
C ASN A 70 -7.95 15.64 -11.99
N ILE A 71 -8.69 14.59 -11.68
CA ILE A 71 -8.64 13.32 -12.41
C ILE A 71 -10.00 13.07 -13.10
N PRO A 72 -10.01 12.48 -14.31
CA PRO A 72 -11.26 12.12 -14.98
C PRO A 72 -11.94 10.89 -14.36
N GLU A 73 -11.21 10.05 -13.63
CA GLU A 73 -11.74 8.84 -13.02
C GLU A 73 -12.64 9.14 -11.81
N LYS A 74 -13.79 8.47 -11.76
CA LYS A 74 -14.72 8.56 -10.63
C LYS A 74 -14.15 7.92 -9.35
N TYR A 75 -13.39 6.84 -9.50
CA TYR A 75 -12.92 6.00 -8.40
C TYR A 75 -11.40 6.02 -8.29
N VAL A 76 -10.91 6.00 -7.05
CA VAL A 76 -9.49 5.92 -6.71
C VAL A 76 -9.27 4.68 -5.85
N LEU A 77 -8.25 3.88 -6.18
CA LEU A 77 -7.72 2.84 -5.31
C LEU A 77 -6.51 3.40 -4.56
N MET A 78 -6.62 3.56 -3.25
CA MET A 78 -5.45 3.78 -2.39
C MET A 78 -4.71 2.45 -2.22
N SER A 79 -3.38 2.49 -2.37
CA SER A 79 -2.49 1.32 -2.29
C SER A 79 -1.21 1.69 -1.52
N GLU A 80 -0.56 0.72 -0.89
CA GLU A 80 0.74 0.92 -0.22
C GLU A 80 1.92 0.55 -1.15
N PRO A 81 3.14 1.07 -0.88
CA PRO A 81 4.35 0.72 -1.63
C PRO A 81 4.74 -0.77 -1.56
N ASP A 82 4.26 -1.49 -0.54
CA ASP A 82 4.48 -2.93 -0.38
C ASP A 82 3.34 -3.79 -0.94
N HIS A 83 2.59 -3.24 -1.88
CA HIS A 83 1.61 -3.96 -2.69
C HIS A 83 2.18 -4.34 -4.07
N VAL A 84 2.00 -5.61 -4.45
CA VAL A 84 2.27 -6.10 -5.81
C VAL A 84 0.96 -6.57 -6.44
N PHE A 85 0.63 -6.04 -7.63
CA PHE A 85 -0.51 -6.54 -8.40
C PHE A 85 -0.20 -7.89 -9.03
N LEU A 86 -0.89 -8.93 -8.56
CA LEU A 86 -0.73 -10.31 -9.05
C LEU A 86 -1.38 -10.52 -10.41
N ARG A 87 -2.41 -9.73 -10.75
CA ARG A 87 -3.17 -9.78 -12.01
C ARG A 87 -3.88 -8.44 -12.26
N PRO A 88 -4.56 -8.23 -13.41
CA PRO A 88 -5.41 -7.07 -13.62
C PRO A 88 -6.36 -6.84 -12.44
N MET A 89 -6.38 -5.62 -11.91
CA MET A 89 -7.21 -5.25 -10.77
C MET A 89 -8.62 -4.91 -11.26
N PRO A 90 -9.67 -5.65 -10.88
CA PRO A 90 -11.02 -5.29 -11.21
C PRO A 90 -11.47 -4.11 -10.34
N ASN A 91 -12.47 -3.38 -10.82
CA ASN A 91 -13.15 -2.40 -10.01
C ASN A 91 -14.08 -3.09 -9.00
N PHE A 92 -13.82 -2.91 -7.71
CA PHE A 92 -14.66 -3.48 -6.65
C PHE A 92 -15.80 -2.54 -6.20
N MET A 93 -15.84 -1.29 -6.69
CA MET A 93 -16.87 -0.33 -6.32
C MET A 93 -18.25 -0.75 -6.84
N ARG A 94 -19.27 -0.65 -5.99
CA ARG A 94 -20.67 -0.80 -6.37
C ARG A 94 -21.40 0.51 -6.11
N GLY A 95 -21.64 1.29 -7.16
CA GLY A 95 -22.20 2.62 -7.03
C GLY A 95 -21.23 3.57 -6.32
N ASN A 96 -21.57 4.02 -5.11
CA ASN A 96 -20.74 4.92 -4.30
C ASN A 96 -20.24 4.27 -3.01
N ALA A 97 -20.57 3.00 -2.74
CA ALA A 97 -20.05 2.30 -1.57
C ALA A 97 -18.55 2.02 -1.74
N PRO A 98 -17.67 2.50 -0.84
CA PRO A 98 -16.26 2.15 -0.86
C PRO A 98 -16.07 0.64 -0.78
N ALA A 99 -14.99 0.14 -1.38
CA ALA A 99 -14.65 -1.28 -1.38
C ALA A 99 -13.24 -1.48 -0.82
N ALA A 100 -13.07 -2.31 0.20
CA ALA A 100 -11.81 -2.41 0.91
C ALA A 100 -11.48 -3.83 1.38
N PHE A 101 -10.21 -4.04 1.73
CA PHE A 101 -9.79 -5.22 2.48
C PHE A 101 -10.02 -5.01 3.99
N PRO A 102 -10.67 -5.96 4.69
CA PRO A 102 -10.84 -5.87 6.14
C PRO A 102 -9.57 -6.31 6.88
N PHE A 103 -9.17 -5.52 7.88
CA PHE A 103 -8.06 -5.85 8.76
C PHE A 103 -8.59 -6.37 10.10
N PHE A 104 -8.25 -7.61 10.42
CA PHE A 104 -8.70 -8.27 11.65
C PHE A 104 -8.28 -7.57 12.95
N TYR A 105 -7.25 -6.71 12.88
CA TYR A 105 -6.74 -5.94 14.01
C TYR A 105 -7.34 -4.52 14.11
N ILE A 106 -8.25 -4.15 13.21
CA ILE A 106 -9.01 -2.90 13.29
C ILE A 106 -10.40 -3.24 13.80
N GLU A 107 -10.59 -3.15 15.12
CA GLU A 107 -11.83 -3.58 15.78
C GLU A 107 -12.45 -2.44 16.63
N PRO A 108 -13.06 -1.40 16.02
CA PRO A 108 -13.56 -0.22 16.75
C PRO A 108 -14.67 -0.52 17.76
N ALA A 109 -15.44 -1.58 17.52
CA ALA A 109 -16.57 -2.02 18.36
C ALA A 109 -16.18 -3.02 19.47
N LYS A 110 -14.92 -3.44 19.52
CA LYS A 110 -14.45 -4.38 20.53
C LYS A 110 -14.46 -3.74 21.91
N ALA A 111 -14.79 -4.50 22.95
CA ALA A 111 -15.05 -3.98 24.30
C ALA A 111 -13.93 -3.05 24.82
N GLU A 112 -12.66 -3.42 24.62
CA GLU A 112 -11.50 -2.61 25.02
C GLU A 112 -11.26 -1.35 24.17
N ASN A 113 -11.86 -1.27 22.99
CA ASN A 113 -11.73 -0.12 22.07
C ASN A 113 -12.93 0.83 22.15
N VAL A 114 -14.10 0.38 22.62
CA VAL A 114 -15.35 1.15 22.57
C VAL A 114 -15.23 2.54 23.20
N HIS A 115 -14.60 2.67 24.37
CA HIS A 115 -14.46 3.96 25.04
C HIS A 115 -13.51 4.88 24.27
N ILE A 116 -12.43 4.35 23.71
CA ILE A 116 -11.48 5.09 22.88
C ILE A 116 -12.14 5.55 21.58
N THR A 117 -12.81 4.64 20.87
CA THR A 117 -13.55 4.95 19.63
C THR A 117 -14.54 6.10 19.87
N LYS A 118 -15.31 6.04 20.97
CA LYS A 118 -16.29 7.08 21.34
C LYS A 118 -15.68 8.45 21.65
N LYS A 119 -14.41 8.53 22.07
CA LYS A 119 -13.71 9.82 22.22
C LYS A 119 -13.64 10.58 20.89
N PHE A 120 -13.52 9.86 19.78
CA PHE A 120 -13.29 10.44 18.45
C PHE A 120 -14.53 10.43 17.56
N THR A 121 -15.47 9.49 17.76
CA THR A 121 -16.73 9.45 17.00
C THR A 121 -17.84 10.28 17.63
N GLY A 122 -17.71 10.62 18.92
CA GLY A 122 -18.79 11.17 19.72
C GLY A 122 -19.78 10.10 20.21
N PRO A 123 -20.95 10.51 20.74
CA PRO A 123 -21.92 9.58 21.29
C PRO A 123 -22.58 8.75 20.19
N ILE A 124 -22.25 7.46 20.15
CA ILE A 124 -22.85 6.46 19.26
C ILE A 124 -23.29 5.22 20.05
N ASN A 125 -24.35 4.55 19.61
CA ASN A 125 -24.85 3.32 20.22
C ASN A 125 -24.05 2.09 19.74
N GLN A 126 -24.33 0.93 20.33
CA GLN A 126 -23.61 -0.31 20.01
C GLN A 126 -23.77 -0.73 18.54
N LYS A 127 -24.97 -0.61 17.97
CA LYS A 127 -25.22 -0.92 16.55
C LYS A 127 -24.38 -0.03 15.63
N GLN A 128 -24.29 1.26 15.95
CA GLN A 128 -23.49 2.23 15.18
C GLN A 128 -21.98 1.97 15.28
N LEU A 129 -21.50 1.48 16.43
CA LEU A 129 -20.10 1.04 16.56
C LEU A 129 -19.80 -0.13 15.62
N GLU A 130 -20.71 -1.10 15.54
CA GLU A 130 -20.58 -2.28 14.67
C GLU A 130 -20.67 -1.95 13.18
N GLU A 131 -21.23 -0.79 12.83
CA GLU A 131 -21.26 -0.27 11.46
C GLU A 131 -19.93 0.40 11.04
N ILE A 132 -19.03 0.71 11.98
CA ILE A 132 -17.71 1.24 11.64
C ILE A 132 -16.87 0.12 11.02
N ALA A 133 -16.54 0.27 9.74
CA ALA A 133 -15.86 -0.76 8.98
C ALA A 133 -14.46 -1.09 9.56
N PRO A 134 -14.07 -2.38 9.64
CA PRO A 134 -12.76 -2.80 10.15
C PRO A 134 -11.67 -2.64 9.09
N VAL A 135 -11.42 -1.41 8.64
CA VAL A 135 -10.56 -1.10 7.49
C VAL A 135 -9.54 -0.01 7.83
N GLY A 136 -8.43 0.00 7.10
CA GLY A 136 -7.55 1.16 7.00
C GLY A 136 -7.72 1.88 5.67
N ASN A 137 -6.82 2.82 5.39
CA ASN A 137 -6.82 3.56 4.13
C ASN A 137 -6.49 2.71 2.90
N SER A 138 -5.81 1.56 3.06
CA SER A 138 -5.25 0.80 1.94
C SER A 138 -5.25 -0.71 2.19
N PRO A 139 -5.62 -1.55 1.20
CA PRO A 139 -6.20 -1.16 -0.08
C PRO A 139 -7.68 -0.80 0.06
N THR A 140 -8.04 0.39 -0.40
CA THR A 140 -9.42 0.90 -0.36
C THR A 140 -9.74 1.64 -1.64
N PHE A 141 -10.81 1.22 -2.32
CA PHE A 141 -11.46 2.00 -3.35
C PHE A 141 -12.44 2.99 -2.72
N MET A 142 -12.48 4.21 -3.25
CA MET A 142 -13.52 5.18 -2.93
C MET A 142 -13.80 6.10 -4.12
N THR A 143 -14.92 6.81 -4.08
CA THR A 143 -15.15 7.90 -5.05
C THR A 143 -14.18 9.05 -4.77
N PHE A 144 -13.73 9.75 -5.80
CA PHE A 144 -12.84 10.91 -5.61
C PHE A 144 -13.52 12.05 -4.84
N ASP A 145 -14.85 12.18 -4.96
CA ASP A 145 -15.65 13.14 -4.19
C ASP A 145 -15.69 12.81 -2.70
N ASP A 146 -15.85 11.53 -2.34
CA ASP A 146 -15.78 11.12 -0.94
C ASP A 146 -14.36 11.24 -0.42
N MET A 147 -13.35 11.00 -1.25
CA MET A 147 -11.95 11.20 -0.88
C MET A 147 -11.70 12.64 -0.45
N LYS A 148 -12.13 13.63 -1.25
CA LYS A 148 -12.02 15.06 -0.91
C LYS A 148 -12.66 15.41 0.44
N LYS A 149 -13.76 14.73 0.80
CA LYS A 149 -14.43 14.95 2.10
C LYS A 149 -13.71 14.26 3.25
N VAL A 150 -13.25 13.02 3.06
CA VAL A 150 -12.67 12.18 4.11
C VAL A 150 -11.25 12.61 4.45
N MET A 151 -10.39 12.93 3.47
CA MET A 151 -8.95 13.17 3.76
C MET A 151 -8.70 14.26 4.81
N PRO A 152 -9.38 15.43 4.80
CA PRO A 152 -9.22 16.44 5.85
C PRO A 152 -9.68 15.95 7.23
N VAL A 153 -10.76 15.16 7.28
CA VAL A 153 -11.26 14.58 8.54
C VAL A 153 -10.26 13.54 9.07
N TRP A 154 -9.74 12.69 8.19
CA TRP A 154 -8.73 11.68 8.53
C TRP A 154 -7.45 12.31 9.05
N MET A 155 -6.96 13.39 8.45
CA MET A 155 -5.83 14.15 8.99
C MET A 155 -6.10 14.62 10.42
N ASN A 156 -7.23 15.28 10.66
CA ASN A 156 -7.56 15.83 11.97
C ASN A 156 -7.73 14.75 13.03
N ILE A 157 -8.42 13.65 12.69
CA ILE A 157 -8.61 12.52 13.60
C ILE A 157 -7.29 11.82 13.87
N SER A 158 -6.46 11.56 12.86
CA SER A 158 -5.15 10.92 13.06
C SER A 158 -4.25 11.75 13.97
N ILE A 159 -4.26 13.08 13.86
CA ILE A 159 -3.52 13.97 14.79
C ILE A 159 -4.12 13.91 16.20
N ALA A 160 -5.45 13.88 16.35
CA ALA A 160 -6.11 13.81 17.65
C ALA A 160 -5.83 12.48 18.36
N VAL A 161 -5.94 11.36 17.62
CA VAL A 161 -5.60 10.01 18.08
C VAL A 161 -4.14 9.95 18.50
N PHE A 162 -3.23 10.48 17.68
CA PHE A 162 -1.81 10.50 17.97
C PHE A 162 -1.47 11.25 19.28
N LYS A 163 -2.19 12.35 19.58
CA LYS A 163 -2.01 13.14 20.80
C LYS A 163 -2.66 12.51 22.04
N ASP A 164 -3.64 11.63 21.88
CA ASP A 164 -4.28 10.93 23.00
C ASP A 164 -3.40 9.76 23.46
N LYS A 165 -2.88 9.84 24.69
CA LYS A 165 -1.94 8.84 25.24
C LYS A 165 -2.50 7.42 25.25
N GLU A 166 -3.80 7.28 25.54
CA GLU A 166 -4.44 5.97 25.65
C GLU A 166 -4.66 5.37 24.26
N ALA A 167 -5.22 6.14 23.32
CA ALA A 167 -5.41 5.70 21.94
C ALA A 167 -4.09 5.33 21.28
N ASN A 168 -3.07 6.18 21.45
CA ASN A 168 -1.71 5.92 20.94
C ASN A 168 -1.12 4.64 21.52
N SER A 169 -1.27 4.42 22.84
CA SER A 169 -0.76 3.22 23.50
C SER A 169 -1.51 1.95 23.09
N VAL A 170 -2.83 2.01 22.91
CA VAL A 170 -3.67 0.83 22.63
C VAL A 170 -3.64 0.48 21.14
N TRP A 171 -3.77 1.47 20.25
CA TRP A 171 -3.80 1.22 18.80
C TRP A 171 -2.39 1.23 18.17
N GLY A 172 -1.39 1.79 18.84
CA GLY A 172 0.02 1.66 18.47
C GLY A 172 0.32 2.07 17.03
N TRP A 173 1.01 1.21 16.29
CA TRP A 173 1.45 1.49 14.92
C TRP A 173 0.30 1.70 13.93
N VAL A 174 -0.86 1.09 14.19
CA VAL A 174 -2.04 1.12 13.30
C VAL A 174 -3.06 2.20 13.69
N GLN A 175 -2.70 3.08 14.64
CA GLN A 175 -3.59 4.14 15.11
C GLN A 175 -4.12 5.06 14.01
N GLU A 176 -3.31 5.32 12.96
CA GLU A 176 -3.75 6.09 11.81
C GLU A 176 -4.89 5.38 11.05
N MET A 177 -4.84 4.05 10.91
CA MET A 177 -5.89 3.26 10.25
C MET A 177 -7.22 3.31 11.03
N TYR A 178 -7.15 3.31 12.36
CA TYR A 178 -8.32 3.62 13.21
C TYR A 178 -8.84 5.03 12.91
N GLY A 179 -7.95 6.01 12.78
CA GLY A 179 -8.29 7.36 12.35
C GLY A 179 -8.98 7.40 10.99
N PHE A 180 -8.57 6.57 10.02
CA PHE A 180 -9.21 6.48 8.70
C PHE A 180 -10.65 5.98 8.79
N THR A 181 -10.89 4.86 9.48
CA THR A 181 -12.26 4.32 9.56
C THR A 181 -13.19 5.24 10.36
N ILE A 182 -12.69 5.89 11.41
CA ILE A 182 -13.42 6.92 12.16
C ILE A 182 -13.72 8.12 11.25
N ALA A 183 -12.79 8.54 10.40
CA ALA A 183 -13.02 9.63 9.46
C ALA A 183 -14.05 9.29 8.39
N CYS A 184 -14.06 8.06 7.87
CA CYS A 184 -15.12 7.55 7.00
C CYS A 184 -16.48 7.66 7.72
N TRP A 185 -16.56 7.17 8.95
CA TRP A 185 -17.78 7.24 9.77
C TRP A 185 -18.27 8.69 9.95
N LEU A 186 -17.38 9.60 10.36
CA LEU A 186 -17.70 11.02 10.59
C LEU A 186 -18.08 11.75 9.29
N SER A 187 -17.59 11.28 8.15
CA SER A 187 -17.91 11.84 6.82
C SER A 187 -19.19 11.27 6.22
N GLY A 188 -19.92 10.43 6.96
CA GLY A 188 -21.19 9.84 6.50
C GLY A 188 -21.05 8.56 5.67
N ILE A 189 -19.84 8.00 5.55
CA ILE A 189 -19.62 6.69 4.93
C ILE A 189 -19.93 5.62 5.97
N LYS A 190 -21.18 5.15 5.97
CA LYS A 190 -21.71 4.16 6.92
C LYS A 190 -21.63 2.72 6.43
N HIS A 191 -21.26 2.52 5.18
CA HIS A 191 -21.17 1.21 4.56
C HIS A 191 -19.93 1.12 3.67
N VAL A 192 -19.16 0.04 3.85
CA VAL A 192 -17.98 -0.31 3.05
C VAL A 192 -18.12 -1.78 2.67
N ASP A 193 -18.05 -2.07 1.37
CA ASP A 193 -18.03 -3.44 0.87
C ASP A 193 -16.66 -4.08 1.17
N LEU A 194 -16.65 -5.22 1.87
CA LEU A 194 -15.42 -5.88 2.31
C LEU A 194 -15.08 -7.08 1.42
N PHE A 195 -13.84 -7.12 0.91
CA PHE A 195 -13.38 -8.15 -0.02
C PHE A 195 -12.08 -8.80 0.45
N LEU A 196 -12.18 -9.97 1.11
CA LEU A 196 -11.01 -10.73 1.56
C LEU A 196 -10.06 -11.11 0.42
N HIS A 197 -10.57 -11.55 -0.74
CA HIS A 197 -9.74 -11.86 -1.92
C HIS A 197 -9.12 -10.63 -2.62
N MET A 198 -9.36 -9.40 -2.13
CA MET A 198 -8.70 -8.21 -2.68
C MET A 198 -7.17 -8.31 -2.51
N MET A 199 -6.72 -8.85 -1.38
CA MET A 199 -5.32 -8.86 -1.00
C MET A 199 -4.95 -10.14 -0.25
N ALA A 200 -3.77 -10.69 -0.54
CA ALA A 200 -3.12 -11.76 0.20
C ALA A 200 -1.99 -11.21 1.08
N GLN A 201 -1.72 -11.90 2.18
CA GLN A 201 -0.72 -11.57 3.19
C GLN A 201 0.26 -12.74 3.40
N PRO A 202 1.18 -13.00 2.45
CA PRO A 202 2.24 -13.99 2.67
C PRO A 202 3.16 -13.56 3.82
N PRO A 203 3.78 -14.51 4.53
CA PRO A 203 3.79 -15.96 4.26
C PRO A 203 2.57 -16.71 4.84
N TRP A 204 1.60 -16.02 5.44
CA TRP A 204 0.42 -16.65 6.04
C TRP A 204 -0.58 -17.16 5.00
N ASP A 205 -0.86 -16.34 3.99
CA ASP A 205 -1.47 -16.84 2.76
C ASP A 205 -0.39 -17.55 1.91
N GLN A 206 -0.69 -18.77 1.50
CA GLN A 206 0.25 -19.63 0.75
C GLN A 206 -0.12 -19.74 -0.73
N ASP A 207 -1.41 -19.86 -1.04
CA ASP A 207 -1.93 -20.08 -2.38
C ASP A 207 -2.30 -18.79 -3.10
N MET A 208 -2.23 -18.79 -4.43
CA MET A 208 -2.62 -17.65 -5.28
C MET A 208 -4.13 -17.31 -5.25
N LYS A 209 -4.92 -18.12 -4.52
CA LYS A 209 -6.37 -18.03 -4.38
C LYS A 209 -6.81 -18.47 -2.99
N MET A 210 -7.94 -17.97 -2.54
CA MET A 210 -8.62 -18.43 -1.34
C MET A 210 -9.16 -19.87 -1.52
N ALA A 211 -9.47 -20.53 -0.40
CA ALA A 211 -10.07 -21.87 -0.39
C ALA A 211 -11.38 -21.99 -1.21
N ASN A 212 -12.16 -20.91 -1.31
CA ASN A 212 -13.38 -20.84 -2.12
C ASN A 212 -13.13 -20.62 -3.63
N GLY A 213 -11.86 -20.69 -4.08
CA GLY A 213 -11.46 -20.51 -5.46
C GLY A 213 -11.32 -19.07 -5.93
N LYS A 214 -11.71 -18.07 -5.12
CA LYS A 214 -11.54 -16.66 -5.48
C LYS A 214 -10.06 -16.27 -5.49
N PRO A 215 -9.56 -15.63 -6.55
CA PRO A 215 -8.13 -15.43 -6.69
C PRO A 215 -7.73 -14.10 -6.02
N PHE A 216 -6.51 -13.99 -5.45
CA PHE A 216 -6.01 -12.77 -4.78
C PHE A 216 -5.43 -11.71 -5.73
N TYR A 217 -5.87 -10.46 -5.69
CA TYR A 217 -5.42 -9.46 -6.69
C TYR A 217 -4.16 -8.70 -6.29
N ILE A 218 -4.01 -8.39 -5.00
CA ILE A 218 -2.85 -7.73 -4.43
C ILE A 218 -2.09 -8.74 -3.55
N LEU A 219 -0.77 -8.71 -3.62
CA LEU A 219 0.11 -9.34 -2.63
C LEU A 219 0.70 -8.23 -1.76
N HIS A 220 0.50 -8.31 -0.45
CA HIS A 220 1.03 -7.36 0.53
C HIS A 220 2.16 -8.00 1.34
N TYR A 221 3.41 -7.63 1.02
CA TYR A 221 4.61 -8.27 1.57
C TYR A 221 5.09 -7.61 2.88
N THR A 222 4.18 -7.52 3.84
CA THR A 222 4.45 -6.82 5.11
C THR A 222 5.23 -7.66 6.12
N TYR A 223 5.12 -8.99 6.08
CA TYR A 223 5.77 -9.89 7.04
C TYR A 223 7.10 -10.42 6.50
N GLY A 224 8.04 -10.65 7.40
CA GLY A 224 9.26 -11.41 7.08
C GLY A 224 8.92 -12.84 6.68
N MET A 225 9.63 -13.34 5.69
CA MET A 225 9.46 -14.66 5.09
C MET A 225 10.69 -15.49 5.40
N ASP A 226 10.60 -16.33 6.42
CA ASP A 226 11.70 -17.09 6.99
C ASP A 226 11.47 -18.58 6.83
N TYR A 227 12.41 -19.26 6.19
CA TYR A 227 12.30 -20.69 5.92
C TYR A 227 13.61 -21.42 6.17
N LYS A 228 13.52 -22.68 6.60
CA LYS A 228 14.63 -23.63 6.47
C LYS A 228 14.82 -24.01 4.99
N LEU A 229 16.00 -24.51 4.63
CA LEU A 229 16.24 -25.05 3.28
C LEU A 229 15.36 -26.28 2.99
N SER A 230 14.87 -26.96 4.04
CA SER A 230 13.86 -28.01 3.95
C SER A 230 12.46 -27.51 3.57
N GLY A 231 12.24 -26.20 3.43
CA GLY A 231 10.94 -25.59 3.12
C GLY A 231 10.04 -25.32 4.32
N GLU A 232 10.47 -25.63 5.54
CA GLU A 232 9.72 -25.36 6.78
C GLU A 232 9.69 -23.86 7.10
N PHE A 233 8.50 -23.30 7.32
CA PHE A 233 8.31 -21.90 7.73
C PHE A 233 8.72 -21.71 9.20
N THR A 234 9.54 -20.70 9.49
CA THR A 234 10.07 -20.42 10.83
C THR A 234 9.64 -19.03 11.33
N PRO A 235 8.35 -18.81 11.64
CA PRO A 235 7.85 -17.49 12.05
C PRO A 235 8.55 -17.00 13.32
N GLY A 236 8.97 -15.73 13.30
CA GLY A 236 9.63 -15.08 14.44
C GLY A 236 11.08 -15.51 14.67
N LYS A 237 11.67 -16.30 13.77
CA LYS A 237 13.09 -16.69 13.81
C LYS A 237 13.69 -16.55 12.43
N PHE A 238 14.96 -16.16 12.37
CA PHE A 238 15.65 -16.10 11.08
C PHE A 238 15.80 -17.50 10.51
N GLY A 239 15.27 -17.69 9.31
CA GLY A 239 15.43 -18.90 8.53
C GLY A 239 16.81 -18.98 7.89
N GLU A 240 17.13 -20.15 7.35
CA GLU A 240 18.31 -20.33 6.50
C GLU A 240 18.15 -19.61 5.14
N TRP A 241 16.90 -19.52 4.67
CA TRP A 241 16.50 -18.62 3.61
C TRP A 241 15.55 -17.56 4.19
N ARG A 242 15.77 -16.30 3.84
CA ARG A 242 15.00 -15.17 4.36
C ARG A 242 14.76 -14.12 3.28
N PHE A 243 13.53 -13.62 3.25
CA PHE A 243 13.22 -12.32 2.66
C PHE A 243 12.48 -11.44 3.67
N ASP A 244 13.01 -10.25 3.93
CA ASP A 244 12.29 -9.21 4.68
C ASP A 244 12.62 -7.85 4.08
N LYS A 245 11.58 -7.10 3.69
CA LYS A 245 11.73 -5.76 3.12
C LYS A 245 12.52 -4.80 4.01
N ARG A 246 12.54 -5.00 5.35
CA ARG A 246 13.35 -4.15 6.25
C ARG A 246 14.84 -4.27 5.99
N THR A 247 15.29 -5.39 5.41
CA THR A 247 16.69 -5.59 4.97
C THR A 247 17.08 -4.60 3.86
N TYR A 248 16.08 -4.11 3.11
CA TYR A 248 16.24 -3.23 1.95
C TYR A 248 15.67 -1.82 2.22
N GLY A 249 15.70 -1.38 3.49
CA GLY A 249 15.13 -0.09 3.89
C GLY A 249 15.92 1.13 3.40
N SER A 250 17.22 0.98 3.14
CA SER A 250 18.11 2.07 2.69
C SER A 250 18.54 1.96 1.23
N LYS A 251 18.50 0.75 0.66
CA LYS A 251 18.90 0.45 -0.72
C LYS A 251 17.97 -0.61 -1.29
N PRO A 252 17.70 -0.60 -2.60
CA PRO A 252 16.86 -1.62 -3.22
C PRO A 252 17.56 -3.00 -3.16
N PRO A 253 16.81 -4.10 -3.35
CA PRO A 253 17.40 -5.43 -3.39
C PRO A 253 18.40 -5.57 -4.56
N PRO A 254 19.45 -6.40 -4.42
CA PRO A 254 20.34 -6.70 -5.54
C PRO A 254 19.57 -7.41 -6.66
N ARG A 255 20.14 -7.37 -7.88
CA ARG A 255 19.61 -8.18 -8.97
C ARG A 255 19.73 -9.66 -8.62
N HIS A 256 18.69 -10.43 -8.92
CA HIS A 256 18.62 -11.86 -8.65
C HIS A 256 18.80 -12.21 -7.15
N LEU A 257 17.72 -12.09 -6.37
CA LEU A 257 17.67 -12.48 -4.95
C LEU A 257 17.86 -13.99 -4.69
N GLY A 258 18.05 -14.78 -5.74
CA GLY A 258 17.99 -16.23 -5.70
C GLY A 258 16.55 -16.75 -5.65
N GLU A 259 16.44 -18.08 -5.65
CA GLU A 259 15.15 -18.77 -5.61
C GLU A 259 14.80 -19.18 -4.18
N PRO A 260 13.51 -19.11 -3.78
CA PRO A 260 13.07 -19.70 -2.52
C PRO A 260 13.33 -21.21 -2.48
N PRO A 261 13.52 -21.82 -1.29
CA PRO A 261 13.85 -23.24 -1.15
C PRO A 261 12.90 -24.13 -1.97
N LYS A 262 13.42 -25.06 -2.77
CA LYS A 262 12.58 -25.92 -3.64
C LYS A 262 11.45 -26.65 -2.90
N PRO A 263 11.64 -27.17 -1.67
CA PRO A 263 10.56 -27.83 -0.93
C PRO A 263 9.56 -26.87 -0.27
N MET A 264 9.77 -25.55 -0.33
CA MET A 264 8.85 -24.57 0.25
C MET A 264 7.49 -24.59 -0.47
N HIS A 265 6.42 -24.84 0.27
CA HIS A 265 5.05 -24.79 -0.22
C HIS A 265 4.41 -23.44 0.08
N ASN A 266 4.78 -22.41 -0.67
CA ASN A 266 4.13 -21.11 -0.63
C ASN A 266 4.27 -20.40 -1.99
N ASP A 267 3.20 -20.46 -2.79
CA ASP A 267 3.16 -19.90 -4.13
C ASP A 267 3.21 -18.37 -4.11
N LEU A 268 2.63 -17.72 -3.11
CA LEU A 268 2.66 -16.26 -2.98
C LEU A 268 4.07 -15.75 -2.67
N VAL A 269 4.83 -16.42 -1.79
CA VAL A 269 6.24 -16.08 -1.53
C VAL A 269 7.07 -16.26 -2.80
N ARG A 270 6.86 -17.36 -3.55
CA ARG A 270 7.51 -17.54 -4.86
C ARG A 270 7.13 -16.44 -5.84
N ALA A 271 5.85 -16.09 -5.92
CA ALA A 271 5.37 -15.04 -6.81
C ALA A 271 6.00 -13.68 -6.49
N LEU A 272 6.18 -13.34 -5.21
CA LEU A 272 6.88 -12.12 -4.80
C LEU A 272 8.33 -12.12 -5.27
N ILE A 273 9.09 -13.17 -4.94
CA ILE A 273 10.52 -13.24 -5.28
C ILE A 273 10.72 -13.26 -6.80
N ASN A 274 9.88 -14.00 -7.53
CA ASN A 274 9.89 -14.01 -8.99
C ASN A 274 9.56 -12.62 -9.56
N SER A 275 8.61 -11.89 -8.96
CA SER A 275 8.27 -10.53 -9.41
C SER A 275 9.43 -9.55 -9.18
N ILE A 276 10.16 -9.67 -8.07
CA ILE A 276 11.36 -8.86 -7.81
C ILE A 276 12.47 -9.25 -8.79
N ASN A 277 12.74 -10.54 -8.97
CA ASN A 277 13.76 -11.02 -9.91
C ASN A 277 13.44 -10.61 -11.35
N GLU A 278 12.17 -10.68 -11.77
CA GLU A 278 11.72 -10.20 -13.08
C GLU A 278 11.96 -8.69 -13.23
N ALA A 279 11.55 -7.89 -12.24
CA ALA A 279 11.69 -6.44 -12.29
C ALA A 279 13.16 -6.00 -12.32
N THR A 280 13.97 -6.52 -11.40
CA THR A 280 15.41 -6.20 -11.32
C THR A 280 16.16 -6.66 -12.57
N ALA A 281 15.76 -7.77 -13.20
CA ALA A 281 16.31 -8.22 -14.48
C ALA A 281 15.95 -7.29 -15.65
N ALA A 282 14.74 -6.74 -15.66
CA ALA A 282 14.22 -5.93 -16.76
C ALA A 282 14.66 -4.45 -16.72
N LEU A 283 15.00 -3.92 -15.55
CA LEU A 283 15.40 -2.52 -15.39
C LEU A 283 16.90 -2.34 -15.70
N PRO A 284 17.28 -1.35 -16.53
CA PRO A 284 18.68 -1.05 -16.80
C PRO A 284 19.36 -0.44 -15.57
N CYS A 285 20.69 -0.55 -15.51
CA CYS A 285 21.52 0.06 -14.46
C CYS A 285 21.17 -0.37 -13.03
N TRP A 286 20.46 -1.50 -12.86
CA TRP A 286 20.01 -1.94 -11.54
C TRP A 286 21.18 -2.24 -10.59
N GLU A 287 22.33 -2.71 -11.09
CA GLU A 287 23.51 -2.95 -10.24
C GLU A 287 23.99 -1.65 -9.59
N GLN A 288 24.12 -0.58 -10.39
CA GLN A 288 24.51 0.74 -9.89
C GLN A 288 23.46 1.28 -8.92
N TYR A 289 22.17 1.04 -9.18
CA TYR A 289 21.10 1.45 -8.27
C TYR A 289 21.13 0.66 -6.95
N ALA A 290 21.32 -0.65 -7.00
CA ALA A 290 21.45 -1.51 -5.82
C ALA A 290 22.66 -1.15 -4.96
N GLU A 291 23.79 -0.81 -5.59
CA GLU A 291 25.01 -0.40 -4.88
C GLU A 291 24.89 1.00 -4.27
N SER A 292 24.37 1.97 -5.02
CA SER A 292 24.39 3.38 -4.62
C SER A 292 23.13 3.83 -3.87
N GLY A 293 22.00 3.15 -4.08
CA GLY A 293 20.68 3.61 -3.65
C GLY A 293 20.18 4.82 -4.44
N ARG A 294 20.80 5.16 -5.58
CA ARG A 294 20.37 6.23 -6.49
C ARG A 294 20.22 5.73 -7.91
N VAL A 295 19.18 6.19 -8.61
CA VAL A 295 18.98 5.88 -10.03
C VAL A 295 20.17 6.42 -10.82
N SER A 296 20.75 5.56 -11.65
CA SER A 296 21.83 5.91 -12.55
C SER A 296 21.43 5.61 -13.99
N TYR A 297 21.81 6.49 -14.90
CA TYR A 297 21.72 6.28 -16.35
C TYR A 297 23.12 6.13 -16.98
N ASP A 298 24.16 6.06 -16.15
CA ASP A 298 25.54 5.86 -16.59
C ASP A 298 25.95 4.43 -16.28
N CYS A 299 25.48 3.52 -17.13
CA CYS A 299 25.84 2.10 -17.10
C CYS A 299 25.88 1.54 -18.53
N ASP A 300 26.50 0.37 -18.69
CA ASP A 300 26.64 -0.25 -20.00
C ASP A 300 25.30 -0.68 -20.62
N ASP A 301 24.28 -1.01 -19.82
CA ASP A 301 22.95 -1.37 -20.31
C ASP A 301 22.37 -0.26 -21.20
N MET A 302 22.59 1.01 -20.82
CA MET A 302 22.07 2.18 -21.54
C MET A 302 22.68 2.35 -22.93
N LYS A 303 23.87 1.80 -23.19
CA LYS A 303 24.51 1.85 -24.52
C LYS A 303 23.83 0.93 -25.53
N THR A 304 23.10 -0.08 -25.05
CA THR A 304 22.46 -1.11 -25.89
C THR A 304 20.94 -1.07 -25.84
N LEU A 305 20.37 -0.25 -24.93
CA LEU A 305 18.93 -0.13 -24.76
C LEU A 305 18.26 0.51 -25.98
N LYS A 306 17.35 -0.25 -26.61
CA LYS A 306 16.46 0.25 -27.68
C LYS A 306 15.09 0.67 -27.17
N ASP A 307 14.81 0.45 -25.88
CA ASP A 307 13.51 0.72 -25.29
C ASP A 307 13.33 2.24 -25.10
N PRO A 308 12.34 2.85 -25.77
CA PRO A 308 12.14 4.29 -25.72
C PRO A 308 11.71 4.80 -24.34
N ARG A 309 11.33 3.92 -23.40
CA ARG A 309 10.91 4.28 -22.03
C ARG A 309 12.02 4.81 -21.13
N PHE A 310 13.29 4.54 -21.46
CA PHE A 310 14.44 4.94 -20.66
C PHE A 310 15.25 6.06 -21.32
N LYS A 311 14.58 7.00 -21.99
CA LYS A 311 15.25 8.15 -22.61
C LYS A 311 15.54 9.23 -21.58
N LYS A 312 16.70 9.87 -21.73
CA LYS A 312 17.22 10.97 -20.90
C LYS A 312 16.53 12.31 -21.24
N ASP A 313 15.21 12.32 -21.36
CA ASP A 313 14.44 13.52 -21.75
C ASP A 313 13.56 14.08 -20.62
N GLY A 314 13.67 13.53 -19.41
CA GLY A 314 12.96 14.01 -18.21
C GLY A 314 11.45 13.84 -18.32
N LYS A 315 10.97 12.96 -19.19
CA LYS A 315 9.56 12.63 -19.34
C LYS A 315 9.36 11.17 -18.97
N ALA A 316 8.92 10.92 -17.75
CA ALA A 316 8.30 9.64 -17.41
C ALA A 316 7.22 9.35 -18.46
N ILE A 317 7.38 8.26 -19.21
CA ILE A 317 6.34 7.82 -20.14
C ILE A 317 5.16 7.36 -19.29
N VAL A 318 4.11 8.20 -19.28
CA VAL A 318 2.78 7.92 -18.71
C VAL A 318 2.13 6.76 -19.46
#